data_AF-A0A2H0C718-F1
#
_entry.id   AF-A0A2H0C718-F1
#
_cell.length_a   1.000
_cell.length_b   1.000
_cell.length_c   1.000
_cell.angle_alpha   90.00
_cell.angle_beta   90.00
_cell.angle_gamma   90.00
#
_symmetry.space_group_name_H-M   'P 1'
#
loop_
_entity.id
_entity.type
_entity.pdbx_description
1 polymer ?
#
loop_
_entity_poly.entity_id
_entity_poly.type
_entity_poly.pdbx_seq_one_letter_code
_entity_poly.pdbx_strand_id
1 'polypeptide(L)'
;MRILGTILLFFAVSFLIYGQSLQNRFVRWDDSLLIYENPIVREISFDTVKAAFTTYDPELYIPLTMLSYQLDHLLWGLNPFGFHLTNLVLHTVNALLVMGLVWLLLCRTSTTLSVTQNQPTECHPERSRRMIVLFCGLLFLVHPLHTEAVAWASSRKDVLSALFFLL
;
A
#
# COMPACT_ATOMS: atom_id res chain seq x y z
N MET A 1 11.33 -6.18 -19.82
CA MET A 1 11.90 -5.68 -18.57
C MET A 1 11.96 -6.85 -17.59
N ARG A 2 13.09 -7.07 -16.93
CA ARG A 2 13.16 -8.06 -15.85
C ARG A 2 12.24 -7.56 -14.72
N ILE A 3 11.45 -8.44 -14.09
CA ILE A 3 10.49 -8.09 -13.02
C ILE A 3 11.14 -7.19 -11.96
N LEU A 4 12.37 -7.52 -11.58
CA LEU A 4 13.18 -6.73 -10.65
C LEU A 4 13.35 -5.26 -11.09
N GLY A 5 13.60 -5.01 -12.37
CA GLY A 5 13.76 -3.64 -12.89
C GLY A 5 12.49 -2.82 -12.80
N THR A 6 11.31 -3.44 -12.95
CA THR A 6 10.02 -2.77 -12.77
C THR A 6 9.78 -2.45 -11.30
N ILE A 7 10.05 -3.40 -10.39
CA ILE A 7 9.90 -3.17 -8.95
C ILE A 7 10.81 -2.02 -8.51
N LEU A 8 12.09 -2.04 -8.89
CA LEU A 8 13.04 -0.97 -8.56
C LEU A 8 12.61 0.38 -9.12
N LEU A 9 12.03 0.42 -10.32
CA LEU A 9 11.48 1.65 -10.90
C LEU A 9 10.35 2.24 -10.02
N PHE A 10 9.40 1.40 -9.60
CA PHE A 10 8.28 1.86 -8.77
C PHE A 10 8.77 2.40 -7.42
N PHE A 11 9.69 1.69 -6.76
CA PHE A 11 10.31 2.19 -5.53
C PHE A 11 11.07 3.50 -5.78
N ALA A 12 11.87 3.60 -6.84
CA ALA A 12 12.61 4.82 -7.14
C ALA A 12 11.68 6.04 -7.36
N VAL A 13 10.60 5.87 -8.13
CA VAL A 13 9.61 6.94 -8.38
C VAL A 13 8.86 7.30 -7.10
N SER A 14 8.47 6.30 -6.31
CA SER A 14 7.76 6.49 -5.05
C SER A 14 8.58 7.31 -4.05
N PHE A 15 9.86 6.94 -3.86
CA PHE A 15 10.79 7.68 -3.01
C PHE A 15 11.13 9.07 -3.55
N LEU A 16 11.16 9.26 -4.88
CA LEU A 16 11.37 10.58 -5.46
C LEU A 16 10.24 11.56 -5.12
N ILE A 17 8.99 11.09 -5.14
CA ILE A 17 7.80 11.93 -4.94
C ILE A 17 7.49 12.11 -3.45
N TYR A 18 7.48 11.01 -2.70
CA TYR A 18 7.04 11.00 -1.30
C TYR A 18 8.19 10.89 -0.31
N GLY A 19 9.45 10.74 -0.73
CA GLY A 19 10.58 10.56 0.20
C GLY A 19 10.76 11.70 1.20
N GLN A 20 10.30 12.91 0.87
CA GLN A 20 10.28 14.04 1.82
C GLN A 20 9.30 13.80 2.99
N SER A 21 8.22 13.04 2.80
CA SER A 21 7.26 12.75 3.87
C SER A 21 7.86 11.91 5.00
N LEU A 22 8.96 11.19 4.74
CA LEU A 22 9.68 10.43 5.76
C LEU A 22 10.28 11.33 6.86
N GLN A 23 10.47 12.62 6.59
CA GLN A 23 10.99 13.60 7.54
C GLN A 23 9.88 14.33 8.31
N ASN A 24 8.61 14.05 7.99
CA ASN A 24 7.48 14.65 8.68
C ASN A 24 7.43 14.18 10.14
N ARG A 25 6.88 15.06 10.99
CA ARG A 25 6.56 14.73 12.39
C ARG A 25 5.13 14.21 12.47
N PHE A 26 4.80 13.55 13.58
CA PHE A 26 3.41 13.28 13.91
C PHE A 26 2.61 14.59 14.01
N VAL A 27 1.39 14.54 13.49
CA VAL A 27 0.41 15.63 13.52
C VAL A 27 -0.45 15.47 14.77
N ARG A 28 -0.64 16.54 15.53
CA ARG A 28 -1.42 16.53 16.78
C ARG A 28 -2.93 16.58 16.54
N TRP A 29 -3.42 15.64 15.75
CA TRP A 29 -4.83 15.32 15.51
C TRP A 29 -5.00 13.81 15.78
N ASP A 30 -5.13 13.01 14.72
CA ASP A 30 -5.36 11.57 14.85
C ASP A 30 -4.11 10.82 15.33
N ASP A 31 -2.89 11.28 15.00
CA ASP A 31 -1.67 10.55 15.37
C ASP A 31 -1.50 10.45 16.89
N SER A 32 -2.02 11.43 17.65
CA SER A 32 -2.04 11.37 19.12
C SER A 32 -2.81 10.15 19.59
N LEU A 33 -4.07 10.06 19.17
CA LEU A 33 -5.02 9.06 19.65
C LEU A 33 -4.73 7.68 19.07
N LEU A 34 -4.29 7.61 17.82
CA LEU A 34 -4.09 6.35 17.11
C LEU A 34 -2.70 5.76 17.32
N ILE A 35 -1.66 6.61 17.49
CA ILE A 35 -0.27 6.16 17.48
C ILE A 35 0.41 6.45 18.82
N TYR A 36 0.78 7.71 19.08
CA TYR A 36 1.80 7.97 20.10
C TYR A 36 1.25 8.08 21.52
N GLU A 37 -0.03 8.37 21.75
CA GLU A 37 -0.68 8.31 23.08
C GLU A 37 -1.45 7.00 23.29
N ASN A 38 -1.56 6.15 22.26
CA ASN A 38 -2.32 4.90 22.31
C ASN A 38 -1.57 3.79 23.07
N PRO A 39 -2.04 3.33 24.23
CA PRO A 39 -1.37 2.26 24.98
C PRO A 39 -1.40 0.91 24.24
N ILE A 40 -2.40 0.67 23.38
CA ILE A 40 -2.49 -0.56 22.57
C ILE A 40 -1.31 -0.64 21.61
N VAL A 41 -0.87 0.49 21.04
CA VAL A 41 0.22 0.54 20.06
C VAL A 41 1.61 0.41 20.71
N ARG A 42 1.77 0.89 21.94
CA ARG A 42 3.08 0.98 22.60
C ARG A 42 3.66 -0.36 23.05
N GLU A 43 2.89 -1.43 23.05
CA GLU A 43 3.33 -2.76 23.47
C GLU A 43 2.69 -3.87 22.63
N ILE A 44 3.47 -4.93 22.35
CA ILE A 44 2.96 -6.18 21.80
C ILE A 44 2.87 -7.21 22.91
N SER A 45 1.65 -7.48 23.36
CA SER A 45 1.30 -8.55 24.28
C SER A 45 0.01 -9.21 23.85
N PHE A 46 -0.33 -10.36 24.44
CA PHE A 46 -1.61 -11.00 24.16
C PHE A 46 -2.79 -10.06 24.47
N ASP A 47 -2.69 -9.27 25.54
CA ASP A 47 -3.74 -8.35 25.96
C ASP A 47 -3.89 -7.18 25.01
N THR A 48 -2.79 -6.57 24.53
CA THR A 48 -2.87 -5.46 23.56
C THR A 48 -3.34 -5.94 22.18
N VAL A 49 -2.90 -7.13 21.75
CA VAL A 49 -3.40 -7.76 20.51
C VAL A 49 -4.89 -8.06 20.63
N LYS A 50 -5.34 -8.67 21.73
CA LYS A 50 -6.77 -8.90 21.97
C LYS A 50 -7.54 -7.59 21.97
N ALA A 51 -7.04 -6.57 22.68
CA ALA A 51 -7.65 -5.26 22.74
C ALA A 51 -7.77 -4.60 21.35
N ALA A 52 -6.82 -4.81 20.43
CA ALA A 52 -6.92 -4.29 19.07
C ALA A 52 -8.15 -4.83 18.31
N PHE A 53 -8.62 -6.06 18.60
CA PHE A 53 -9.79 -6.68 17.95
C PHE A 53 -11.08 -6.57 18.75
N THR A 54 -11.02 -6.33 20.05
CA THR A 54 -12.21 -6.37 20.91
C THR A 54 -12.60 -5.02 21.49
N THR A 55 -11.70 -4.03 21.49
CA THR A 55 -12.04 -2.69 21.97
C THR A 55 -13.04 -2.06 21.01
N TYR A 56 -14.20 -1.70 21.55
CA TYR A 56 -15.22 -0.98 20.81
C TYR A 56 -14.81 0.47 20.65
N ASP A 57 -14.76 0.92 19.39
CA ASP A 57 -14.62 2.32 19.01
C ASP A 57 -15.80 2.65 18.08
N PRO A 58 -16.69 3.60 18.45
CA PRO A 58 -17.87 3.94 17.66
C PRO A 58 -17.52 4.64 16.33
N GLU A 59 -16.30 5.14 16.19
CA GLU A 59 -15.84 5.88 15.02
C GLU A 59 -15.00 4.98 14.09
N LEU A 60 -14.14 4.13 14.66
CA LEU A 60 -13.10 3.48 13.86
C LEU A 60 -12.70 2.07 14.33
N TYR A 61 -13.23 1.03 13.68
CA TYR A 61 -12.78 -0.36 13.87
C TYR A 61 -11.66 -0.73 12.88
N ILE A 62 -10.39 -0.68 13.34
CA ILE A 62 -9.19 -0.86 12.50
C ILE A 62 -8.12 -1.78 13.13
N PRO A 63 -8.45 -3.04 13.48
CA PRO A 63 -7.55 -3.95 14.21
C PRO A 63 -6.20 -4.19 13.50
N LEU A 64 -6.21 -4.43 12.19
CA LEU A 64 -4.98 -4.68 11.43
C LEU A 64 -4.09 -3.45 11.34
N THR A 65 -4.69 -2.25 11.32
CA THR A 65 -3.95 -0.99 11.40
C THR A 65 -3.26 -0.88 12.75
N MET A 66 -3.96 -1.18 13.85
CA MET A 66 -3.37 -1.16 15.20
C MET A 66 -2.21 -2.16 15.33
N LEU A 67 -2.36 -3.39 14.82
CA LEU A 67 -1.26 -4.35 14.77
C LEU A 67 -0.07 -3.84 13.95
N SER A 68 -0.32 -3.20 12.81
CA SER A 68 0.77 -2.64 12.00
C SER A 68 1.52 -1.52 12.72
N TYR A 69 0.82 -0.69 13.51
CA TYR A 69 1.46 0.32 14.35
C TYR A 69 2.22 -0.27 15.51
N GLN A 70 1.75 -1.36 16.10
CA GLN A 70 2.50 -2.09 17.12
C GLN A 70 3.84 -2.61 16.55
N LEU A 71 3.83 -3.13 15.31
CA LEU A 71 5.05 -3.56 14.63
C LEU A 71 5.98 -2.40 14.33
N ASP A 72 5.45 -1.26 13.85
CA ASP A 72 6.26 -0.05 13.65
C ASP A 72 6.85 0.43 14.98
N HIS A 73 6.06 0.43 16.06
CA HIS A 73 6.55 0.82 17.39
C HIS A 73 7.63 -0.14 17.91
N LEU A 74 7.49 -1.45 17.68
CA LEU A 74 8.51 -2.44 18.06
C LEU A 74 9.84 -2.17 17.36
N LEU A 75 9.81 -1.79 16.07
CA LEU A 75 11.00 -1.60 15.25
C LEU A 75 11.62 -0.20 15.41
N TRP A 76 10.80 0.82 15.59
CA TRP A 76 11.20 2.23 15.48
C TRP A 76 10.88 3.07 16.71
N GLY A 77 10.21 2.50 17.73
CA GLY A 77 9.66 3.26 18.86
C GLY A 77 8.65 4.31 18.37
N LEU A 78 8.69 5.50 18.96
CA LEU A 78 7.88 6.66 18.53
C LEU A 78 8.59 7.55 17.49
N ASN A 79 9.49 6.98 16.68
CA ASN A 79 10.10 7.73 15.58
C ASN A 79 9.14 7.78 14.37
N PRO A 80 8.61 8.95 13.97
CA PRO A 80 7.65 9.08 12.87
C PRO A 80 8.14 8.50 11.54
N PHE A 81 9.47 8.50 11.34
CA PHE A 81 10.10 7.99 10.12
C PHE A 81 9.62 6.57 9.79
N GLY A 82 9.56 5.67 10.77
CA GLY A 82 9.16 4.27 10.57
C GLY A 82 7.72 4.14 10.07
N PHE A 83 6.81 4.91 10.67
CA PHE A 83 5.39 4.91 10.32
C PHE A 83 5.16 5.42 8.90
N HIS A 84 5.81 6.54 8.54
CA HIS A 84 5.75 7.07 7.18
C HIS A 84 6.40 6.13 6.16
N LEU A 85 7.53 5.49 6.52
CA LEU A 85 8.21 4.52 5.65
C LEU A 85 7.30 3.34 5.32
N THR A 86 6.65 2.75 6.33
CA THR A 86 5.75 1.62 6.09
C THR A 86 4.56 2.08 5.22
N ASN A 87 4.03 3.31 5.36
CA ASN A 87 2.95 3.81 4.47
C ASN A 87 3.43 3.91 3.02
N LEU A 88 4.62 4.45 2.82
CA LEU A 88 5.24 4.59 1.50
C LEU A 88 5.49 3.23 0.84
N VAL A 89 5.98 2.26 1.60
CA VAL A 89 6.18 0.88 1.12
C VAL A 89 4.85 0.24 0.72
N LEU A 90 3.83 0.32 1.58
CA LEU A 90 2.50 -0.22 1.29
C LEU A 90 1.90 0.41 0.03
N HIS A 91 1.98 1.73 -0.13
CA HIS A 91 1.50 2.41 -1.33
C HIS A 91 2.24 1.96 -2.60
N THR A 92 3.55 1.78 -2.50
CA THR A 92 4.36 1.27 -3.62
C THR A 92 3.95 -0.15 -4.01
N VAL A 93 3.68 -1.01 -3.02
CA VAL A 93 3.15 -2.36 -3.25
C VAL A 93 1.77 -2.30 -3.89
N ASN A 94 0.86 -1.43 -3.41
CA ASN A 94 -0.46 -1.24 -4.02
C ASN A 94 -0.36 -0.83 -5.49
N ALA A 95 0.55 0.07 -5.85
CA ALA A 95 0.77 0.45 -7.24
C ALA A 95 1.26 -0.72 -8.11
N LEU A 96 2.11 -1.59 -7.57
CA LEU A 96 2.55 -2.82 -8.24
C LEU A 96 1.39 -3.83 -8.37
N LEU A 97 0.52 -3.93 -7.37
CA LEU A 97 -0.68 -4.77 -7.42
C LEU A 97 -1.70 -4.23 -8.45
N VAL A 98 -1.88 -2.92 -8.56
CA VAL A 98 -2.71 -2.30 -9.62
C VAL A 98 -2.15 -2.66 -11.00
N MET A 99 -0.83 -2.57 -11.20
CA MET A 99 -0.20 -3.03 -12.44
C MET A 99 -0.48 -4.52 -12.71
N GLY A 100 -0.40 -5.37 -11.68
CA GLY A 100 -0.73 -6.79 -11.75
C GLY A 100 -2.20 -7.05 -12.10
N LEU A 101 -3.13 -6.32 -11.48
CA LEU A 101 -4.56 -6.42 -11.74
C LEU A 101 -4.87 -6.04 -13.19
N VAL A 102 -4.35 -4.92 -13.69
CA VAL A 102 -4.55 -4.51 -15.09
C VAL A 102 -3.95 -5.54 -16.04
N TRP A 103 -2.80 -6.13 -15.70
CA TRP A 103 -2.23 -7.23 -16.47
C TRP A 103 -3.18 -8.45 -16.55
N LEU A 104 -3.74 -8.87 -15.42
CA LEU A 104 -4.70 -9.98 -15.36
C LEU A 104 -5.96 -9.69 -16.20
N LEU A 105 -6.50 -8.47 -16.10
CA LEU A 105 -7.67 -8.04 -16.88
C LEU A 105 -7.38 -8.06 -18.39
N LEU A 106 -6.24 -7.52 -18.82
CA LEU A 106 -5.86 -7.50 -20.25
C LEU A 106 -5.61 -8.90 -20.83
N CYS A 107 -4.98 -9.80 -20.07
CA CYS A 107 -4.83 -11.19 -20.51
C CYS A 107 -6.20 -11.90 -20.61
N ARG A 108 -7.17 -11.58 -19.73
CA ARG A 108 -8.52 -12.18 -19.77
C ARG A 108 -9.39 -11.68 -20.92
N THR A 109 -9.30 -10.41 -21.30
CA THR A 109 -10.07 -9.86 -22.45
C THR A 109 -9.54 -10.39 -23.79
N SER A 110 -8.25 -10.71 -23.86
CA SER A 110 -7.62 -11.20 -25.08
C SER A 110 -8.11 -12.58 -25.49
N THR A 111 -8.40 -13.46 -24.53
CA THR A 111 -8.91 -14.80 -24.80
C THR A 111 -10.35 -14.80 -25.31
N THR A 112 -11.14 -13.76 -25.00
CA THR A 112 -12.55 -13.66 -25.44
C THR A 112 -12.70 -13.24 -26.90
N LEU A 113 -11.72 -12.52 -27.46
CA LEU A 113 -11.69 -12.12 -28.87
C LEU A 113 -11.08 -13.18 -29.79
N SER A 114 -10.46 -14.24 -29.24
CA SER A 114 -9.78 -15.30 -29.99
C SER A 114 -10.63 -16.55 -30.24
N VAL A 115 -11.95 -16.52 -29.97
CA VAL A 115 -12.85 -17.69 -30.15
C VAL A 115 -12.90 -18.19 -31.61
N THR A 116 -12.32 -17.46 -32.57
CA THR A 116 -12.19 -17.88 -33.97
C THR A 116 -10.85 -18.55 -34.36
N GLN A 117 -9.89 -18.79 -33.44
CA GLN A 117 -8.62 -19.40 -33.82
C GLN A 117 -8.08 -20.43 -32.80
N ASN A 118 -8.04 -21.71 -33.21
CA ASN A 118 -7.54 -22.89 -32.47
C ASN A 118 -6.02 -22.88 -32.23
N GLN A 119 -5.48 -21.88 -31.54
CA GLN A 119 -4.13 -21.94 -30.98
C GLN A 119 -4.15 -21.50 -29.52
N PRO A 120 -3.44 -22.20 -28.61
CA PRO A 120 -3.27 -21.75 -27.24
C PRO A 120 -2.50 -20.44 -27.28
N THR A 121 -3.19 -19.32 -27.05
CA THR A 121 -2.56 -18.01 -26.97
C THR A 121 -1.85 -17.90 -25.62
N GLU A 122 -0.57 -18.28 -25.60
CA GLU A 122 0.33 -17.76 -24.57
C GLU A 122 0.19 -16.23 -24.58
N CYS A 123 -0.01 -15.61 -23.40
CA CYS A 123 -0.16 -14.15 -23.27
C CYS A 123 1.20 -13.50 -23.58
N HIS A 124 1.57 -13.48 -24.86
CA HIS A 124 2.78 -12.84 -25.32
C HIS A 124 2.63 -11.33 -25.09
N PRO A 125 3.57 -10.70 -24.37
CA PRO A 125 3.40 -9.30 -24.02
C PRO A 125 3.59 -8.43 -25.26
N GLU A 126 2.49 -8.09 -25.93
CA GLU A 126 2.49 -7.01 -26.90
C GLU A 126 3.07 -5.76 -26.21
N ARG A 127 3.99 -5.07 -26.89
CA ARG A 127 4.66 -3.88 -26.36
C ARG A 127 3.65 -2.86 -25.80
N SER A 128 2.51 -2.71 -26.47
CA SER A 128 1.41 -1.84 -26.07
C SER A 128 0.81 -2.24 -24.71
N ARG A 129 0.58 -3.52 -24.45
CA ARG A 129 0.03 -4.00 -23.16
C ARG A 129 0.97 -3.72 -22.01
N ARG A 130 2.28 -3.98 -22.22
CA ARG A 130 3.32 -3.65 -21.23
C ARG A 130 3.32 -2.17 -20.88
N MET A 131 3.20 -1.30 -21.89
CA MET A 131 3.14 0.15 -21.68
C MET A 131 1.88 0.56 -20.92
N ILE A 132 0.71 -0.02 -21.24
CA ILE A 132 -0.55 0.27 -20.55
C ILE A 132 -0.46 -0.11 -19.07
N VAL A 133 -0.03 -1.33 -18.73
CA VAL A 133 0.03 -1.76 -17.32
C VAL A 133 1.02 -0.94 -16.51
N LEU A 134 2.18 -0.61 -17.09
CA LEU A 134 3.17 0.27 -16.48
C LEU A 134 2.61 1.67 -16.25
N PHE A 135 1.94 2.24 -17.26
CA PHE A 135 1.31 3.54 -17.18
C PHE A 135 0.24 3.58 -16.09
N CYS A 136 -0.67 2.61 -16.04
CA CYS A 136 -1.71 2.56 -15.01
C CYS A 136 -1.15 2.46 -13.59
N GLY A 137 -0.15 1.58 -13.37
CA GLY A 137 0.49 1.46 -12.06
C GLY A 137 1.24 2.72 -11.64
N LEU A 138 1.98 3.34 -12.57
CA LEU A 138 2.69 4.61 -12.29
C LEU A 138 1.70 5.76 -12.09
N LEU A 139 0.64 5.84 -12.87
CA LEU A 139 -0.40 6.85 -12.70
C LEU A 139 -1.01 6.76 -11.31
N PHE A 140 -1.37 5.55 -10.85
CA PHE A 140 -1.85 5.32 -9.50
C PHE A 140 -0.81 5.72 -8.44
N LEU A 141 0.47 5.37 -8.65
CA LEU A 141 1.55 5.69 -7.72
C LEU A 141 1.68 7.20 -7.51
N VAL A 142 1.66 7.99 -8.59
CA VAL A 142 1.97 9.43 -8.57
C VAL A 142 0.74 10.33 -8.42
N HIS A 143 -0.47 9.77 -8.43
CA HIS A 143 -1.69 10.57 -8.45
C HIS A 143 -1.85 11.40 -7.16
N PRO A 144 -2.01 12.74 -7.24
CA PRO A 144 -2.03 13.62 -6.06
C PRO A 144 -3.13 13.30 -5.04
N LEU A 145 -4.24 12.67 -5.47
CA LEU A 145 -5.32 12.22 -4.59
C LEU A 145 -4.84 11.27 -3.49
N HIS A 146 -3.72 10.55 -3.68
CA HIS A 146 -3.17 9.65 -2.68
C HIS A 146 -2.22 10.33 -1.70
N THR A 147 -1.88 11.61 -1.89
CA THR A 147 -0.85 12.30 -1.08
C THR A 147 -1.15 12.22 0.40
N GLU A 148 -2.40 12.46 0.81
CA GLU A 148 -2.80 12.38 2.21
C GLU A 148 -2.67 10.94 2.75
N ALA A 149 -3.17 9.95 2.01
CA ALA A 149 -3.10 8.55 2.39
C ALA A 149 -1.66 8.04 2.59
N VAL A 150 -0.72 8.56 1.81
CA VAL A 150 0.69 8.15 1.86
C VAL A 150 1.49 8.95 2.90
N ALA A 151 1.29 10.27 2.94
CA ALA A 151 2.12 11.17 3.74
C ALA A 151 1.68 11.29 5.20
N TRP A 152 0.40 11.03 5.52
CA TRP A 152 -0.09 11.10 6.90
C TRP A 152 0.08 9.74 7.60
N ALA A 153 0.76 9.73 8.75
CA ALA A 153 1.03 8.51 9.52
C ALA A 153 -0.28 7.75 9.87
N SER A 154 -1.30 8.47 10.37
CA SER A 154 -2.59 7.87 10.73
C SER A 154 -3.41 7.29 9.57
N SER A 155 -3.07 7.63 8.33
CA SER A 155 -3.75 7.10 7.14
C SER A 155 -3.29 5.69 6.73
N ARG A 156 -2.52 4.99 7.58
CA ARG A 156 -2.16 3.57 7.41
C ARG A 156 -3.36 2.70 7.03
N LYS A 157 -4.52 2.96 7.64
CA LYS A 157 -5.77 2.22 7.40
C LYS A 157 -6.16 2.21 5.91
N ASP A 158 -5.90 3.31 5.21
CA ASP A 158 -6.29 3.51 3.83
C ASP A 158 -5.38 2.71 2.89
N VAL A 159 -4.06 2.82 3.07
CA VAL A 159 -3.08 2.06 2.28
C VAL A 159 -3.12 0.56 2.59
N LEU A 160 -3.43 0.17 3.83
CA LEU A 160 -3.55 -1.23 4.23
C LEU A 160 -4.85 -1.86 3.69
N SER A 161 -5.96 -1.12 3.75
CA SER A 161 -7.23 -1.54 3.14
C SER A 161 -7.08 -1.76 1.63
N ALA A 162 -6.43 -0.82 0.94
CA ALA A 162 -6.13 -0.95 -0.48
C ALA A 162 -5.26 -2.19 -0.80
N LEU A 163 -4.28 -2.51 0.05
CA LEU A 163 -3.46 -3.72 -0.11
C LEU A 163 -4.32 -4.98 -0.09
N PHE A 164 -5.12 -5.16 0.97
CA PHE A 164 -5.96 -6.36 1.11
C PHE A 164 -7.11 -6.41 0.12
N PHE A 165 -7.55 -5.27 -0.41
CA PHE A 165 -8.53 -5.24 -1.50
C PHE A 165 -7.95 -5.71 -2.84
N LEU A 166 -6.66 -5.44 -3.09
CA LEU A 166 -5.99 -5.77 -4.34
C LEU A 166 -5.34 -7.16 -4.38
N LEU A 167 -5.10 -7.77 -3.22
CA LEU A 167 -4.60 -9.15 -3.06
C LEU A 167 -5.70 -10.18 -3.31
#